data_AF-A0A2A6RPL6-F1
#
_entry.id   AF-A0A2A6RPL6-F1
#
_cell.length_a   1.000
_cell.length_b   1.000
_cell.length_c   1.000
_cell.angle_alpha   90.00
_cell.angle_beta   90.00
_cell.angle_gamma   90.00
#
_symmetry.space_group_name_H-M   'P 1'
#
loop_
_entity.id
_entity.type
_entity.pdbx_description
1 polymer ?
#
loop_
_entity_poly.entity_id
_entity_poly.type
_entity_poly.pdbx_seq_one_letter_code
_entity_poly.pdbx_strand_id
1 'polypeptide(L)'
;MFLQGSFNTISVAALIQTLCHERRSVQIEAWRTDANAHICLSEGMIIAAKCEGIEGPDAIYKLMSWSNGLFRVGQLPEHFAPTMAAEPEGLLLEAARQRDELMA
;
A
#
# COMPACT_ATOMS: atom_id res chain seq x y z
N MET A 1 0.44 -3.13 -17.22
CA MET A 1 1.82 -3.15 -16.70
C MET A 1 1.87 -4.18 -15.59
N PHE A 2 2.91 -5.01 -15.55
CA PHE A 2 3.12 -5.99 -14.50
C PHE A 2 4.49 -5.75 -13.90
N LEU A 3 4.53 -5.26 -12.66
CA LEU A 3 5.77 -5.05 -11.90
C LEU A 3 5.73 -5.97 -10.69
N GLN A 4 6.84 -6.63 -10.37
CA GLN A 4 6.96 -7.47 -9.18
C GLN A 4 8.29 -7.22 -8.50
N GLY A 5 8.34 -7.42 -7.18
CA GLY A 5 9.54 -7.16 -6.40
C GLY A 5 9.41 -7.62 -4.96
N SER A 6 10.33 -7.15 -4.13
CA SER A 6 10.37 -7.48 -2.70
C SER A 6 10.50 -6.21 -1.86
N PHE A 7 9.88 -6.24 -0.67
CA PHE A 7 10.07 -5.17 0.32
C PHE A 7 11.48 -5.14 0.93
N ASN A 8 12.30 -6.15 0.66
CA ASN A 8 13.72 -6.13 0.97
C ASN A 8 14.52 -5.18 0.05
N THR A 9 13.99 -4.84 -1.12
CA THR A 9 14.67 -4.01 -2.13
C THR A 9 14.10 -2.59 -2.24
N ILE A 10 12.83 -2.41 -1.90
CA ILE A 10 12.13 -1.11 -1.92
C ILE A 10 11.14 -1.08 -0.75
N SER A 11 11.07 0.02 -0.02
CA SER A 11 10.08 0.14 1.06
C SER A 11 8.66 0.23 0.50
N VAL A 12 7.67 -0.20 1.30
CA VAL A 12 6.24 -0.03 0.99
C VAL A 12 5.92 1.43 0.67
N ALA A 13 6.44 2.36 1.49
CA ALA A 13 6.23 3.79 1.32
C ALA A 13 6.74 4.28 -0.04
N ALA A 14 7.97 3.91 -0.43
CA ALA A 14 8.54 4.31 -1.71
C ALA A 14 7.72 3.77 -2.88
N LEU A 15 7.28 2.50 -2.84
CA LEU A 15 6.43 1.91 -3.87
C LEU A 15 5.11 2.68 -4.03
N ILE A 16 4.40 2.95 -2.93
CA ILE A 16 3.12 3.67 -2.95
C ILE A 16 3.32 5.10 -3.46
N GLN A 17 4.35 5.82 -2.98
CA GLN A 17 4.65 7.18 -3.41
C GLN A 17 4.93 7.24 -4.91
N THR A 18 5.78 6.35 -5.44
CA THR A 18 6.11 6.34 -6.86
C THR A 18 4.87 6.12 -7.72
N LEU A 19 4.02 5.13 -7.37
CA LEU A 19 2.82 4.83 -8.15
C LEU A 19 1.79 5.97 -8.08
N CYS A 20 1.61 6.60 -6.92
CA CYS A 20 0.70 7.72 -6.77
C CYS A 20 1.21 8.98 -7.48
N HIS A 21 2.51 9.28 -7.38
CA HIS A 21 3.14 10.41 -8.06
C HIS A 21 3.03 10.30 -9.59
N GLU A 22 3.21 9.08 -10.12
CA GLU A 22 2.98 8.76 -11.53
C GLU A 22 1.49 8.71 -11.92
N ARG A 23 0.56 8.97 -10.98
CA ARG A 23 -0.90 8.90 -11.14
C ARG A 23 -1.37 7.56 -11.73
N ARG A 24 -0.75 6.46 -11.32
CA ARG A 24 -1.11 5.13 -11.82
C ARG A 24 -2.43 4.66 -11.22
N SER A 25 -3.30 4.13 -12.08
CA SER A 25 -4.50 3.39 -11.67
C SER A 25 -4.20 1.89 -11.69
N VAL A 26 -3.84 1.34 -10.53
CA VAL A 26 -3.27 -0.01 -10.38
C VAL A 26 -3.72 -0.66 -9.07
N GLN A 27 -3.59 -1.99 -9.02
CA GLN A 27 -3.72 -2.77 -7.78
C GLN A 27 -2.35 -3.28 -7.36
N ILE A 28 -2.03 -3.17 -6.08
CA ILE A 28 -0.87 -3.77 -5.42
C ILE A 28 -1.37 -4.97 -4.61
N GLU A 29 -0.83 -6.14 -4.90
CA GLU A 29 -0.94 -7.33 -4.07
C GLU A 29 0.39 -7.55 -3.38
N ALA A 30 0.38 -7.76 -2.08
CA ALA A 30 1.56 -8.09 -1.31
C ALA A 30 1.31 -9.28 -0.40
N TRP A 31 2.35 -10.08 -0.18
CA TRP A 31 2.25 -11.27 0.66
C TRP A 31 3.58 -11.62 1.32
N ARG A 32 3.47 -12.26 2.48
CA ARG A 32 4.52 -12.98 3.19
C ARG A 32 3.96 -14.34 3.62
N THR A 33 4.73 -15.14 4.37
CA THR A 33 4.36 -16.52 4.73
C THR A 33 2.97 -16.64 5.38
N ASP A 34 2.57 -15.67 6.22
CA ASP A 34 1.38 -15.73 7.06
C ASP A 34 0.40 -14.56 6.86
N ALA A 35 0.67 -13.67 5.90
CA ALA A 35 -0.10 -12.45 5.73
C ALA A 35 -0.18 -11.99 4.28
N ASN A 36 -1.26 -11.28 3.96
CA ASN A 36 -1.48 -10.68 2.66
C ASN A 36 -2.02 -9.24 2.79
N ALA A 37 -1.84 -8.47 1.73
CA ALA A 37 -2.38 -7.13 1.59
C ALA A 37 -2.78 -6.84 0.14
N HIS A 38 -3.81 -6.01 -0.01
CA HIS A 38 -4.37 -5.57 -1.28
C HIS A 38 -4.64 -4.07 -1.20
N ILE A 39 -3.93 -3.29 -2.01
CA ILE A 39 -4.08 -1.84 -2.08
C ILE A 39 -4.49 -1.46 -3.49
N CYS A 40 -5.52 -0.64 -3.63
CA CYS A 40 -5.96 -0.11 -4.92
C CYS A 40 -5.66 1.38 -5.00
N LEU A 41 -5.04 1.78 -6.10
CA LEU A 41 -4.68 3.15 -6.41
C LEU A 41 -5.43 3.59 -7.67
N SER A 42 -5.87 4.85 -7.70
CA SER A 42 -6.41 5.48 -8.90
C SER A 42 -6.09 6.97 -8.94
N GLU A 43 -5.54 7.42 -10.07
CA GLU A 43 -5.25 8.85 -10.33
C GLU A 43 -4.46 9.54 -9.21
N GLY A 44 -3.53 8.83 -8.57
CA GLY A 44 -2.70 9.36 -7.47
C GLY A 44 -3.31 9.24 -6.08
N MET A 45 -4.49 8.65 -5.96
CA MET A 45 -5.19 8.44 -4.69
C MET A 45 -5.18 6.97 -4.28
N ILE A 46 -5.14 6.72 -2.97
CA ILE A 46 -5.44 5.40 -2.41
C ILE A 46 -6.96 5.29 -2.28
N ILE A 47 -7.55 4.35 -3.02
CA ILE A 47 -9.00 4.20 -3.13
C ILE A 47 -9.54 2.97 -2.38
N ALA A 48 -8.66 2.04 -2.02
CA ALA A 48 -8.94 0.98 -1.06
C ALA A 48 -7.66 0.38 -0.51
N ALA A 49 -7.75 -0.16 0.69
CA ALA A 49 -6.65 -0.83 1.36
C ALA A 49 -7.20 -1.96 2.23
N LYS A 50 -6.56 -3.12 2.16
CA LYS A 50 -6.80 -4.26 3.04
C LYS A 50 -5.48 -4.94 3.38
N CYS A 51 -5.24 -5.26 4.64
CA CYS A 51 -4.02 -5.91 5.11
C CYS A 51 -4.36 -6.74 6.34
N GLU A 52 -4.08 -8.06 6.32
CA GLU A 52 -4.33 -8.95 7.46
C GLU A 52 -5.77 -8.88 8.04
N GLY A 53 -6.77 -8.64 7.17
CA GLY A 53 -8.17 -8.49 7.58
C GLY A 53 -8.58 -7.09 8.07
N ILE A 54 -7.62 -6.17 8.24
CA ILE A 54 -7.86 -4.75 8.50
C ILE A 54 -8.14 -4.05 7.17
N GLU A 55 -9.05 -3.06 7.17
CA GLU A 55 -9.43 -2.28 5.98
C GLU A 55 -9.22 -0.78 6.23
N GLY A 56 -9.07 -0.01 5.14
CA GLY A 56 -8.92 1.45 5.21
C GLY A 56 -7.49 1.92 5.58
N PRO A 57 -7.34 3.15 6.11
CA PRO A 57 -6.04 3.72 6.46
C PRO A 57 -5.16 2.80 7.34
N ASP A 58 -5.75 2.13 8.32
CA ASP A 58 -5.03 1.24 9.24
C ASP A 58 -4.38 0.07 8.52
N ALA A 59 -4.94 -0.38 7.39
CA ALA A 59 -4.34 -1.40 6.57
C ALA A 59 -3.03 -0.92 5.90
N ILE A 60 -2.96 0.37 5.54
CA ILE A 60 -1.73 0.98 5.02
C ILE A 60 -0.67 1.03 6.12
N TYR A 61 -1.04 1.46 7.32
CA TYR A 61 -0.12 1.52 8.47
C TYR A 61 0.44 0.14 8.80
N LYS A 62 -0.44 -0.86 8.82
CA LYS A 62 -0.07 -2.26 9.03
C LYS A 62 0.87 -2.78 7.95
N LEU A 63 0.59 -2.50 6.67
CA LEU A 63 1.47 -2.90 5.58
C LEU A 63 2.84 -2.20 5.67
N MET A 64 2.88 -0.92 6.04
CA MET A 64 4.14 -0.18 6.22
C MET A 64 5.01 -0.71 7.37
N SER A 65 4.43 -1.44 8.32
CA SER A 65 5.19 -2.13 9.36
C SER A 65 5.89 -3.40 8.86
N TRP A 66 5.65 -3.83 7.61
CA TRP A 66 6.31 -5.00 7.03
C TRP A 66 7.75 -4.64 6.64
N SER A 67 8.71 -5.34 7.25
CA SER A 67 10.14 -5.23 6.92
C SER A 67 10.56 -6.13 5.76
N ASN A 68 9.71 -7.07 5.35
CA ASN A 68 9.93 -8.00 4.26
C ASN A 68 8.60 -8.38 3.59
N GLY A 69 8.71 -9.10 2.48
CA GLY A 69 7.57 -9.59 1.72
C GLY A 69 7.83 -9.50 0.22
N LEU A 70 6.92 -10.09 -0.55
CA LEU A 70 6.86 -9.96 -1.99
C LEU A 70 5.65 -9.12 -2.36
N PHE A 71 5.75 -8.44 -3.49
CA PHE A 71 4.63 -7.70 -4.04
C PHE A 71 4.55 -7.84 -5.55
N ARG A 72 3.36 -7.55 -6.06
CA ARG A 72 3.04 -7.43 -7.47
C ARG A 72 2.12 -6.24 -7.66
N VAL A 73 2.37 -5.48 -8.72
CA VAL A 73 1.52 -4.41 -9.22
C VAL A 73 0.89 -4.86 -10.53
N GLY A 74 -0.44 -4.86 -10.55
CA GLY A 74 -1.26 -5.26 -11.69
C GLY A 74 -2.26 -4.18 -12.09
N GLN A 75 -3.13 -4.53 -13.01
CA GLN A 75 -4.23 -3.64 -13.41
C GLN A 75 -5.25 -3.53 -12.27
N LEU A 76 -5.78 -2.32 -12.10
CA LEU A 76 -6.96 -2.12 -11.27
C LEU A 76 -8.17 -2.85 -11.91
N PRO A 77 -9.02 -3.54 -11.14
CA PRO A 77 -10.24 -4.15 -11.66
C PRO A 77 -11.15 -3.11 -12.35
N GLU A 78 -11.74 -3.49 -13.49
CA GLU A 78 -12.57 -2.58 -14.30
C GLU A 78 -13.83 -2.11 -13.54
N HIS A 79 -14.40 -2.98 -12.71
CA HIS A 79 -15.53 -2.68 -11.84
C HIS A 79 -15.06 -2.68 -10.39
N PHE A 80 -14.41 -1.61 -9.98
CA PHE A 80 -13.94 -1.41 -8.61
C PHE A 80 -14.83 -0.41 -7.87
N ALA A 81 -15.25 -0.75 -6.65
CA ALA A 81 -15.97 0.17 -5.76
C ALA A 81 -14.98 0.73 -4.71
N PRO A 82 -14.60 2.02 -4.80
CA PRO A 82 -13.75 2.66 -3.79
C PRO A 82 -14.36 2.56 -2.40
N THR A 83 -13.53 2.18 -1.42
CA THR A 83 -13.92 2.14 0.00
C THR A 83 -13.32 3.30 0.80
N MET A 84 -12.38 4.02 0.19
CA MET A 84 -11.78 5.24 0.73
C MET A 84 -11.31 6.16 -0.41
N ALA A 85 -10.85 7.36 -0.06
CA ALA A 85 -10.12 8.24 -0.97
C ALA A 85 -9.14 9.06 -0.12
N ALA A 86 -7.85 8.74 -0.21
CA ALA A 86 -6.82 9.42 0.57
C ALA A 86 -5.58 9.70 -0.27
N GLU A 87 -4.99 10.87 -0.03
CA GLU A 87 -3.67 11.21 -0.55
C GLU A 87 -2.61 10.41 0.21
N PRO A 88 -1.57 9.92 -0.49
CA PRO A 88 -0.54 9.10 0.13
C PRO A 88 0.27 9.88 1.16
N GLU A 89 0.53 11.18 0.97
CA GLU A 89 1.40 11.97 1.85
C GLU A 89 0.94 11.95 3.30
N GLY A 90 -0.35 12.21 3.54
CA GLY A 90 -0.92 12.22 4.90
C GLY A 90 -0.87 10.85 5.57
N LEU A 91 -1.17 9.79 4.82
CA LEU A 91 -1.13 8.43 5.34
C LEU A 91 0.29 7.97 5.65
N LEU A 92 1.23 8.26 4.77
CA LEU A 92 2.62 7.84 4.94
C LEU A 92 3.31 8.61 6.08
N LEU A 93 2.97 9.89 6.27
CA LEU A 93 3.46 10.68 7.39
C LEU A 93 2.96 10.14 8.72
N GLU A 94 1.65 9.86 8.82
CA GLU A 94 1.05 9.32 10.04
C GLU A 94 1.60 7.93 10.37
N ALA A 95 1.78 7.07 9.37
CA ALA A 95 2.39 5.76 9.55
C ALA A 95 3.84 5.84 10.05
N ALA A 96 4.62 6.82 9.56
CA ALA A 96 5.97 7.05 10.02
C ALA A 96 5.97 7.48 11.51
N ARG A 97 5.07 8.39 11.90
CA ARG A 97 4.89 8.82 13.28
C ARG A 97 4.57 7.65 14.22
N GLN A 98 3.61 6.81 13.86
CA GLN A 98 3.24 5.63 14.67
C GLN A 98 4.40 4.65 14.84
N ARG A 99 5.21 4.46 13.80
CA ARG A 99 6.36 3.56 13.86
C ARG A 99 7.45 4.09 14.79
N ASP A 100 7.70 5.39 14.77
CA ASP A 100 8.68 6.03 15.65
C ASP A 100 8.22 5.98 17.11
N GLU A 101 6.93 6.17 17.38
CA GLU A 101 6.34 6.05 18.73
C GLU A 101 6.44 4.64 19.32
N LEU A 102 6.37 3.60 18.48
CA LEU A 102 6.54 2.21 18.93
C LEU A 102 8.01 1.85 19.22
N MET A 103 8.97 2.63 18.73
CA MET A 103 10.41 2.40 18.92
C MET A 103 11.04 3.24 20.04
N ALA A 104 10.29 4.18 20.62
CA ALA A 104 10.72 5.08 21.70
C ALA A 104 10.53 4.45 23.10
#